data_AF-A0A7C6UVE0-F1
#
_entry.id   AF-A0A7C6UVE0-F1
#
_cell.length_a   1.000
_cell.length_b   1.000
_cell.length_c   1.000
_cell.angle_alpha   90.00
_cell.angle_beta   90.00
_cell.angle_gamma   90.00
#
_symmetry.space_group_name_H-M   'P 1'
#
loop_
_entity.id
_entity.type
_entity.pdbx_description
1 polymer ?
#
loop_
_entity_poly.entity_id
_entity_poly.type
_entity_poly.pdbx_seq_one_letter_code
_entity_poly.pdbx_strand_id
1 'polypeptide(L)' 'MKKGLPEVCYACGNKHALPRNIGGTRYFLCDQCYAHHVWANYIAVEYLRNKGSDNGVADRKKRKCEAASVI' A
#
# COMPACT_ATOMS: atom_id res chain seq x y z
N MET A 1 -40.34 1.94 -5.96
CA MET A 1 -38.89 2.01 -6.25
C MET A 1 -38.21 2.82 -5.16
N LYS A 2 -37.43 2.20 -4.26
CA LYS A 2 -36.66 2.96 -3.26
C LYS A 2 -35.58 3.73 -4.01
N LYS A 3 -35.73 5.04 -4.14
CA LYS A 3 -34.67 5.94 -4.61
C LYS A 3 -33.58 5.89 -3.55
N GLY A 4 -32.60 5.00 -3.73
CA GLY A 4 -31.42 4.96 -2.88
C GLY A 4 -30.78 6.33 -2.88
N LEU A 5 -30.53 6.89 -1.70
CA LEU A 5 -29.79 8.13 -1.57
C LEU A 5 -28.50 8.02 -2.38
N PRO A 6 -28.08 9.05 -3.14
CA PRO A 6 -26.80 9.02 -3.81
C PRO A 6 -25.71 8.78 -2.76
N GLU A 7 -25.06 7.63 -2.84
CA GLU A 7 -23.98 7.25 -1.95
C GLU A 7 -22.88 8.30 -2.10
N VAL A 8 -22.64 9.09 -1.05
CA VAL A 8 -21.62 10.14 -1.07
C VAL A 8 -20.24 9.55 -0.80
N CYS A 9 -19.20 10.12 -1.42
CA CYS A 9 -17.83 9.70 -1.19
C CYS A 9 -17.47 9.90 0.28
N TYR A 10 -17.10 8.80 0.94
CA TYR A 10 -16.66 8.77 2.34
C TYR A 10 -15.55 9.79 2.63
N ALA A 11 -14.60 9.95 1.69
CA ALA A 11 -13.47 10.85 1.87
C ALA A 11 -13.77 12.32 1.52
N CYS A 12 -14.64 12.57 0.53
CA CYS A 12 -14.93 13.94 0.09
C CYS A 12 -16.15 14.56 0.80
N GLY A 13 -17.10 13.75 1.27
CA GLY A 13 -18.36 14.19 1.88
C GLY A 13 -19.39 14.80 0.92
N ASN A 14 -18.99 15.22 -0.29
CA ASN A 14 -19.86 15.96 -1.22
C ASN A 14 -19.85 15.46 -2.67
N LYS A 15 -19.00 14.50 -3.01
CA LYS A 15 -18.93 13.92 -4.37
C LYS A 15 -19.76 12.65 -4.45
N HIS A 16 -20.34 12.36 -5.62
CA HIS A 16 -20.94 11.06 -5.90
C HIS A 16 -19.90 9.95 -5.75
N ALA A 17 -20.30 8.81 -5.19
CA ALA A 17 -19.44 7.66 -4.99
C ALA A 17 -20.02 6.37 -5.58
N LEU A 18 -19.09 5.46 -5.84
CA LEU A 18 -19.38 4.10 -6.26
C LEU A 18 -18.88 3.13 -5.18
N PRO A 19 -19.52 1.97 -5.02
CA PRO A 19 -19.01 0.92 -4.14
C PRO A 19 -17.66 0.41 -4.66
N ARG A 20 -16.64 0.44 -3.81
CA ARG A 20 -15.28 -0.07 -4.05
C ARG A 20 -14.93 -1.11 -2.99
N ASN A 21 -14.19 -2.14 -3.37
CA ASN A 21 -13.64 -3.11 -2.42
C ASN A 21 -12.15 -2.85 -2.23
N ILE A 22 -11.75 -2.58 -0.99
CA ILE A 22 -10.38 -2.32 -0.57
C ILE A 22 -10.06 -3.27 0.57
N GLY A 23 -9.13 -4.19 0.36
CA GLY A 23 -8.69 -5.13 1.40
C GLY A 23 -9.80 -6.02 1.98
N GLY A 24 -10.89 -6.27 1.22
CA GLY A 24 -12.05 -7.03 1.69
C GLY A 24 -13.15 -6.18 2.33
N THR A 25 -12.91 -4.88 2.57
CA THR A 25 -13.90 -3.95 3.10
C THR A 25 -14.52 -3.12 1.97
N ARG A 26 -15.85 -2.99 1.99
CA ARG A 26 -16.58 -2.16 1.03
C ARG A 26 -16.61 -0.70 1.50
N TYR A 27 -16.11 0.20 0.66
CA TYR A 27 -16.17 1.65 0.84
C TYR A 27 -16.90 2.32 -0.31
N PHE A 28 -17.54 3.46 -0.06
CA PHE A 28 -18.10 4.31 -1.11
C PHE A 28 -17.14 5.46 -1.37
N LEU A 29 -16.47 5.42 -2.53
CA LEU A 29 -15.48 6.42 -2.92
C LEU A 29 -15.78 6.97 -4.31
N CYS A 30 -15.49 8.25 -4.51
CA CYS A 30 -15.37 8.81 -5.85
C CYS A 30 -14.10 8.29 -6.54
N ASP A 31 -14.05 8.41 -7.86
CA ASP A 31 -12.96 7.85 -8.66
C ASP A 31 -11.58 8.41 -8.27
N GLN A 32 -11.52 9.70 -7.94
CA GLN A 32 -10.28 10.35 -7.52
C GLN A 32 -9.74 9.77 -6.20
N CYS A 33 -10.60 9.61 -5.19
CA CYS A 33 -10.19 9.03 -3.90
C CYS A 33 -9.82 7.55 -4.03
N TYR A 34 -10.53 6.81 -4.89
CA TYR A 34 -10.17 5.42 -5.19
C TYR A 34 -8.80 5.32 -5.88
N ALA A 35 -8.52 6.18 -6.86
CA ALA A 35 -7.21 6.22 -7.53
C ALA A 35 -6.08 6.58 -6.57
N HIS A 36 -6.28 7.56 -5.68
CA HIS A 36 -5.31 7.90 -4.64
C HIS A 36 -5.03 6.70 -3.71
N HIS A 37 -6.06 5.96 -3.32
CA HIS A 37 -5.89 4.75 -2.51
C HIS A 37 -5.05 3.69 -3.23
N VAL A 38 -5.35 3.41 -4.50
CA VAL A 38 -4.59 2.43 -5.32
C VAL A 38 -3.12 2.84 -5.42
N TRP A 39 -2.86 4.12 -5.70
CA TRP A 39 -1.50 4.64 -5.79
C TRP A 39 -0.75 4.56 -4.45
N ALA A 40 -1.36 4.99 -3.35
CA ALA A 40 -0.74 4.90 -2.02
C ALA A 40 -0.40 3.46 -1.64
N ASN A 41 -1.30 2.51 -1.95
CA ASN A 41 -1.05 1.09 -1.72
C ASN A 41 0.10 0.56 -2.57
N TYR A 42 0.19 0.95 -3.85
CA TYR A 42 1.32 0.61 -4.71
C TYR A 42 2.65 1.09 -4.12
N ILE A 43 2.73 2.36 -3.72
CA ILE A 43 3.94 2.93 -3.11
C ILE A 43 4.32 2.21 -1.81
N ALA A 44 3.34 1.92 -0.95
CA ALA A 44 3.57 1.18 0.30
C ALA A 44 4.13 -0.23 0.04
N VAL A 45 3.58 -0.95 -0.95
CA VAL A 45 4.07 -2.27 -1.34
C VAL A 45 5.49 -2.20 -1.90
N GLU A 46 5.78 -1.25 -2.77
CA GLU A 46 7.12 -1.05 -3.33
C GLU A 46 8.15 -0.72 -2.24
N TYR A 47 7.80 0.14 -1.29
CA TYR A 47 8.67 0.45 -0.15
C TYR A 47 8.96 -0.81 0.69
N LEU A 48 7.96 -1.62 0.99
CA LEU A 48 8.13 -2.85 1.77
C LEU A 48 9.00 -3.89 1.02
N ARG A 49 8.85 -4.00 -0.31
CA ARG A 49 9.71 -4.85 -1.16
C ARG A 49 11.17 -4.42 -1.10
N ASN A 50 11.42 -3.11 -1.21
CA ASN A 50 12.78 -2.57 -1.24
C ASN A 50 13.45 -2.60 0.14
N LYS A 51 12.69 -2.37 1.22
CA LYS A 51 13.21 -2.47 2.59
C LYS A 51 13.72 -3.88 2.94
N GLY A 52 13.18 -4.92 2.31
CA GLY A 52 13.66 -6.30 2.45
C GLY A 52 15.03 -6.58 1.81
N SER A 53 15.45 -5.79 0.82
CA SER A 53 16.73 -5.98 0.11
C SER A 53 17.95 -5.43 0.85
N ASP A 54 17.79 -4.46 1.75
CA ASP A 54 18.90 -3.86 2.50
C ASP A 54 19.42 -4.75 3.65
N ASN A 55 18.69 -5.79 4.04
CA ASN A 55 19.14 -6.73 5.07
C ASN A 55 20.24 -7.71 4.59
N GLY A 56 20.59 -7.70 3.29
CA GLY A 56 21.60 -8.60 2.72
C GLY A 56 23.05 -8.06 2.74
N VAL A 57 23.26 -6.76 2.98
CA VAL A 57 24.60 -6.15 2.91
C VAL A 57 25.35 -6.25 4.23
N ALA A 58 24.65 -6.27 5.36
CA ALA A 58 25.27 -6.41 6.68
C ALA A 58 25.80 -7.83 6.95
N ASP A 59 25.08 -8.87 6.54
CA ASP A 59 25.48 -10.27 6.79
C ASP A 59 26.67 -10.71 5.92
N ARG A 60 26.77 -10.18 4.69
CA ARG A 60 27.87 -10.50 3.76
C ARG A 60 29.21 -9.89 4.21
N LYS A 61 29.19 -8.78 4.96
CA LYS A 61 30.41 -8.15 5.50
C LYS A 61 30.92 -8.90 6.74
N LYS A 62 30.03 -9.48 7.56
CA LYS A 62 30.42 -10.26 8.74
C LYS A 62 31.18 -11.54 8.38
N ARG A 63 30.70 -12.30 7.38
CA ARG A 63 31.36 -13.54 6.94
C ARG A 63 32.72 -13.33 6.26
N LYS A 64 32.95 -12.17 5.62
CA LYS A 64 34.27 -11.84 5.04
C LYS A 64 35.31 -11.50 6.10
N CYS A 65 34.92 -10.93 7.25
CA CYS A 65 35.85 -10.70 8.35
C CYS A 65 36.20 -11.99 9.09
N GLU A 66 35.23 -12.88 9.32
CA GLU A 66 35.48 -14.17 10.00
C GLU A 66 36.37 -15.13 9.18
N ALA A 67 36.28 -15.09 7.85
CA ALA A 67 37.15 -15.88 6.97
C ALA A 67 38.58 -15.32 6.84
N ALA A 68 38.81 -14.04 7.17
CA ALA A 68 40.13 -13.40 7.12
C ALA A 68 40.91 -13.53 8.45
N SER A 69 40.26 -13.98 9.53
CA SER A 69 40.87 -14.19 10.85
C SER A 69 41.28 -15.64 11.13
N VAL A 70 41.15 -16.56 10.15
CA VAL A 70 41.51 -17.98 10.26
C VAL A 70 42.67 -18.34 9.32
N ILE A 71 43.63 -17.42 9.15
CA ILE A 71 44.94 -17.69 8.54
C ILE A 71 46.02 -17.09 9.42
#